data_AF-A0A435YHZ1-F1
#
_entry.id   AF-A0A435YHZ1-F1
#
_cell.length_a   1.000
_cell.length_b   1.000
_cell.length_c   1.000
_cell.angle_alpha   90.00
_cell.angle_beta   90.00
_cell.angle_gamma   90.00
#
_symmetry.space_group_name_H-M   'P 1'
#
loop_
_entity.id
_entity.type
_entity.pdbx_description
1 polymer ?
#
loop_
_entity_poly.entity_id
_entity_poly.type
_entity_poly.pdbx_seq_one_letter_code
_entity_poly.pdbx_strand_id
1 'polypeptide(L)' 'MVALTDPDLLFPPEAQSRSLARDLYAGVKNLPIVSPHGHTDPRWYALNEPFPDPAQLL' A
#
# COMPACT_ATOMS: atom_id res chain seq x y z
N MET A 1 0.89 -21.02 -4.32
CA MET A 1 0.21 -19.71 -4.34
C MET A 1 1.26 -18.67 -4.62
N VAL A 2 1.09 -17.83 -5.63
CA VAL A 2 1.99 -16.68 -5.84
C VAL A 2 1.83 -15.75 -4.64
N ALA A 3 2.92 -15.39 -3.99
CA ALA A 3 2.87 -14.46 -2.88
C ALA A 3 2.39 -13.08 -3.40
N LEU A 4 1.41 -12.47 -2.75
CA LEU A 4 0.95 -11.09 -3.05
C LEU A 4 1.97 -10.02 -2.61
N THR A 5 3.23 -10.41 -2.43
CA THR A 5 4.35 -9.57 -1.98
C THR A 5 5.50 -9.57 -2.98
N ASP A 6 5.29 -10.10 -4.19
CA ASP A 6 6.26 -10.00 -5.27
C ASP A 6 6.55 -8.51 -5.56
N PRO A 7 7.82 -8.07 -5.61
CA PRO A 7 8.15 -6.67 -5.90
C PRO A 7 7.71 -6.22 -7.30
N ASP A 8 7.44 -7.16 -8.21
CA ASP A 8 6.94 -6.92 -9.56
C ASP A 8 5.43 -7.17 -9.70
N LEU A 9 4.70 -7.30 -8.58
CA LEU A 9 3.25 -7.45 -8.60
C LEU A 9 2.61 -6.28 -9.35
N LEU A 10 1.71 -6.59 -10.29
CA LEU A 10 1.03 -5.65 -11.19
C LEU A 10 1.92 -4.99 -12.27
N PHE A 11 3.21 -5.30 -12.35
CA PHE A 11 4.03 -4.84 -13.47
C PHE A 11 3.78 -5.68 -14.74
N PRO A 12 3.92 -5.09 -15.94
CA PRO A 12 3.83 -5.82 -17.20
C PRO A 12 4.81 -7.01 -17.25
N PRO A 13 4.46 -8.11 -17.92
CA PRO A 13 5.33 -9.28 -17.99
C PRO A 13 6.55 -9.10 -18.91
N GLU A 14 6.46 -8.19 -19.90
CA GLU A 14 7.50 -7.93 -20.88
C GLU A 14 8.73 -7.25 -20.23
N ALA A 15 9.93 -7.79 -20.49
CA ALA A 15 11.14 -7.40 -19.77
C ALA A 15 11.44 -5.89 -19.81
N GLN A 16 11.31 -5.27 -20.98
CA GLN A 16 11.59 -3.84 -21.15
C GLN A 16 10.54 -2.97 -20.43
N SER A 17 9.26 -3.30 -20.58
CA SER A 17 8.15 -2.63 -19.90
C SER A 17 8.25 -2.76 -18.38
N ARG A 18 8.62 -3.95 -17.89
CA ARG A 18 8.83 -4.21 -16.45
C ARG A 18 10.00 -3.39 -15.91
N SER A 19 11.10 -3.28 -16.66
CA SER A 19 12.25 -2.45 -16.24
C SER A 19 11.83 -0.99 -16.07
N LEU A 20 11.11 -0.44 -17.05
CA LEU A 20 10.61 0.93 -16.98
C LEU A 20 9.64 1.12 -15.81
N ALA A 21 8.74 0.17 -15.57
CA ALA A 21 7.81 0.22 -14.44
C ALA A 21 8.55 0.23 -13.09
N ARG A 22 9.62 -0.57 -12.94
CA ARG A 22 10.47 -0.57 -11.73
C ARG A 22 11.13 0.79 -11.51
N ASP A 23 11.71 1.39 -12.55
CA ASP A 23 12.40 2.67 -12.44
C ASP A 23 11.44 3.79 -12.03
N LEU A 24 10.25 3.83 -12.65
CA LEU A 24 9.20 4.78 -12.29
C LEU A 24 8.70 4.58 -10.85
N TYR A 25 8.41 3.33 -10.46
CA TYR A 25 7.94 3.01 -9.12
C TYR A 25 9.00 3.32 -8.05
N ALA A 26 10.28 3.02 -8.31
CA ALA A 26 11.38 3.32 -7.41
C ALA A 26 11.49 4.82 -7.09
N GLY A 27 11.16 5.69 -8.05
CA GLY A 27 11.13 7.13 -7.87
C GLY A 27 9.97 7.66 -7.00
N VAL A 28 8.88 6.89 -6.85
CA VAL A 28 7.65 7.39 -6.19
C VAL A 28 7.21 6.60 -4.95
N LYS A 29 7.67 5.36 -4.76
CA LYS A 29 7.19 4.45 -3.70
C LYS A 29 7.36 4.96 -2.26
N ASN A 30 8.28 5.89 -2.04
CA ASN A 30 8.57 6.48 -0.73
C ASN A 30 7.97 7.87 -0.54
N LEU A 31 7.18 8.37 -1.50
CA LEU A 31 6.49 9.65 -1.34
C LEU A 31 5.38 9.53 -0.29
N PRO A 32 5.06 10.60 0.45
CA PRO A 32 3.95 10.60 1.39
C PRO A 32 2.62 10.27 0.69
N ILE A 33 1.79 9.48 1.38
CA ILE A 33 0.42 9.22 0.93
C ILE A 33 -0.42 10.47 1.19
N VAL A 34 -1.02 11.02 0.14
CA VAL A 34 -2.06 12.04 0.23
C VAL A 34 -3.41 11.33 0.06
N SER A 35 -4.20 11.24 1.13
CA SER A 35 -5.53 10.60 1.13
C SER A 35 -6.62 11.66 1.34
N PRO A 36 -7.06 12.36 0.28
CA PRO A 36 -7.92 13.54 0.41
C PRO A 36 -9.40 13.21 0.68
N HIS A 37 -9.78 11.94 0.60
CA HIS A 37 -11.14 11.46 0.82
C HIS A 37 -11.10 10.07 1.47
N GLY A 38 -11.89 9.86 2.52
CA GLY A 38 -11.92 8.61 3.27
C GLY A 38 -12.97 8.59 4.38
N HIS A 39 -13.12 7.44 5.03
CA HIS A 39 -14.14 7.18 6.06
C HIS A 39 -13.58 6.47 7.30
N THR A 40 -12.31 6.70 7.65
CA THR A 40 -11.76 6.16 8.91
C THR A 40 -12.41 6.84 10.11
N ASP A 41 -12.56 6.12 11.23
CA ASP A 41 -13.14 6.70 12.43
C ASP A 41 -12.14 7.69 13.05
N PRO A 42 -12.48 9.00 13.19
CA PRO A 42 -11.58 9.99 13.75
C PRO A 42 -11.16 9.68 15.20
N ARG A 43 -11.97 8.93 15.96
CA ARG A 43 -11.67 8.57 17.35
C ARG A 43 -10.43 7.70 17.48
N TRP A 44 -10.11 6.89 16.46
CA TRP A 44 -8.91 6.05 16.46
C TRP A 44 -7.64 6.88 16.67
N TYR A 45 -7.57 8.04 16.02
CA TYR A 45 -6.41 8.93 16.13
C TYR A 45 -6.46 9.81 17.38
N ALA A 46 -7.66 10.20 17.83
CA ALA A 46 -7.83 11.07 18.98
C ALA A 46 -7.52 10.36 20.31
N LEU A 47 -7.93 9.09 20.46
CA LEU A 47 -7.75 8.31 21.68
C LEU A 47 -6.52 7.40 21.65
N ASN A 48 -6.06 7.02 20.44
CA ASN A 48 -4.90 6.14 20.24
C ASN A 48 -4.99 4.83 21.04
N GLU A 49 -6.21 4.30 21.18
CA GLU A 49 -6.44 3.00 21.81
C GLU A 49 -6.10 1.87 20.83
N PRO A 50 -5.55 0.75 21.31
CA PRO A 50 -5.30 -0.40 20.46
C PRO A 50 -6.61 -1.07 20.04
N PHE A 51 -6.65 -1.60 18.83
CA PHE A 51 -7.68 -2.57 18.45
C PHE A 51 -7.55 -3.81 19.36
N PRO A 52 -8.65 -4.35 19.91
CA PRO A 52 -8.58 -5.40 20.93
C PRO A 52 -8.17 -6.77 20.36
N ASP A 53 -8.42 -6.99 19.07
CA ASP A 53 -8.07 -8.20 18.34
C ASP A 53 -8.08 -7.95 16.81
N PRO A 54 -7.54 -8.87 15.99
CA PRO A 54 -7.51 -8.70 14.52
C PRO A 54 -8.88 -8.66 13.85
N ALA A 55 -9.89 -9.34 14.40
CA ALA A 55 -11.23 -9.38 13.82
C ALA A 55 -11.99 -8.06 14.02
N GLN A 56 -11.58 -7.23 14.98
CA GLN A 56 -12.10 -5.87 15.16
C GLN A 56 -11.39 -4.80 14.32
N LEU A 57 -10.27 -5.16 13.65
CA LEU A 57 -9.58 -4.27 12.71
C LEU A 57 -10.01 -4.52 11.25
N LEU A 58 -10.33 -5.77 10.90
CA LEU A 58 -10.71 -6.22 9.55
C LEU A 58 -12.19 -5.99 9.26
#